data_AF-A0A543JA02-F1
#
_entry.id   AF-A0A543JA02-F1
#
_cell.length_a   1.000
_cell.length_b   1.000
_cell.length_c   1.000
_cell.angle_alpha   90.00
_cell.angle_beta   90.00
_cell.angle_gamma   90.00
#
_symmetry.space_group_name_H-M   'P 1'
#
loop_
_entity.id
_entity.type
_entity.pdbx_description
1 polymer ?
#
loop_
_entity_poly.entity_id
_entity_poly.type
_entity_poly.pdbx_seq_one_letter_code
_entity_poly.pdbx_strand_id
1 'polypeptide(L)' 'MTLFVAGFLSVLGIMAVLLGGADDSPGLQGIGVLLVLAAIAYVVRSVRARRRR' A
#
# COMPACT_ATOMS: atom_id res chain seq x y z
N MET A 1 -13.17 -7.47 -4.21
CA MET A 1 -12.26 -7.70 -3.07
C MET A 1 -10.84 -7.20 -3.33
N THR A 2 -10.12 -7.69 -4.35
CA THR A 2 -8.72 -7.29 -4.59
C THR A 2 -8.50 -5.78 -4.68
N LEU A 3 -9.28 -5.09 -5.52
CA LEU A 3 -9.18 -3.64 -5.69
C LEU A 3 -9.55 -2.87 -4.42
N PHE A 4 -10.49 -3.39 -3.63
CA PHE A 4 -10.90 -2.78 -2.38
C PHE A 4 -9.76 -2.85 -1.35
N VAL A 5 -9.17 -4.04 -1.16
CA VAL A 5 -8.02 -4.23 -0.26
C VAL A 5 -6.84 -3.38 -0.71
N ALA A 6 -6.53 -3.39 -2.00
CA ALA A 6 -5.45 -2.57 -2.55
C ALA A 6 -5.70 -1.08 -2.34
N GLY A 7 -6.90 -0.58 -2.67
CA GLY A 7 -7.27 0.81 -2.46
C GLY A 7 -7.19 1.23 -1.00
N PHE A 8 -7.69 0.40 -0.09
CA PHE A 8 -7.62 0.66 1.35
C PHE A 8 -6.16 0.76 1.85
N LEU A 9 -5.30 -0.18 1.48
CA LEU A 9 -3.88 -0.15 1.83
C LEU A 9 -3.16 1.05 1.22
N SER A 10 -3.50 1.44 -0.02
CA SER A 10 -2.94 2.65 -0.64
C SER A 10 -3.35 3.92 0.09
N VAL A 11 -4.63 4.07 0.46
CA VAL A 11 -5.10 5.24 1.21
C VAL A 11 -4.41 5.32 2.57
N LEU A 12 -4.37 4.22 3.33
CA LEU A 12 -3.65 4.17 4.61
C LEU A 12 -2.16 4.49 4.45
N GLY A 13 -1.51 3.92 3.45
CA GLY A 13 -0.10 4.15 3.18
C GLY A 13 0.20 5.62 2.86
N ILE A 14 -0.61 6.25 2.01
CA ILE A 14 -0.47 7.68 1.69
C ILE A 14 -0.70 8.54 2.94
N MET A 15 -1.74 8.25 3.73
CA MET A 15 -1.99 8.99 4.97
C MET A 15 -0.84 8.83 5.98
N ALA A 16 -0.26 7.65 6.11
CA ALA A 16 0.91 7.42 6.95
C ALA A 16 2.13 8.20 6.46
N VAL A 17 2.38 8.27 5.14
CA VAL A 17 3.47 9.12 4.60
C VAL A 17 3.22 10.59 4.92
N LEU A 18 2.00 11.09 4.73
CA LEU A 18 1.67 12.49 4.98
C LEU A 18 1.79 12.85 6.47
N LEU A 19 1.22 12.02 7.36
CA LEU A 19 1.28 12.23 8.80
C LEU A 19 2.71 12.07 9.34
N GLY A 20 3.46 11.09 8.82
CA GLY A 20 4.88 10.94 9.16
C GLY A 20 5.75 12.08 8.62
N GLY A 21 5.34 12.72 7.53
CA GLY A 21 5.93 13.97 7.03
C GLY A 21 5.62 15.16 7.93
N ALA A 22 4.40 15.25 8.45
CA ALA A 22 3.98 16.32 9.35
C ALA A 22 4.62 16.23 10.75
N ASP A 23 5.01 15.04 11.17
CA ASP A 23 5.60 14.73 12.48
C ASP A 23 7.12 14.45 12.41
N ASP A 24 7.77 14.73 11.26
CA ASP A 24 9.19 14.43 11.02
C ASP A 24 9.62 13.00 11.41
N SER A 25 8.70 12.04 11.40
CA SER A 25 8.91 10.67 11.85
C SER A 25 9.21 9.74 10.66
N PRO A 26 10.50 9.45 10.40
CA PRO A 26 10.89 8.63 9.23
C PRO A 26 10.32 7.20 9.31
N GLY A 27 10.04 6.70 10.51
CA GLY A 27 9.43 5.39 10.70
C GLY A 27 8.01 5.30 10.14
N LEU A 28 7.16 6.29 10.41
CA LEU A 28 5.79 6.30 9.92
C LEU A 28 5.73 6.50 8.40
N GLN A 29 6.63 7.32 7.85
CA GLN A 29 6.82 7.42 6.40
C GLN A 29 7.23 6.10 5.78
N GLY A 30 8.20 5.39 6.40
CA GLY A 30 8.64 4.08 5.96
C GLY A 30 7.50 3.05 5.96
N ILE A 31 6.69 3.00 7.01
CA ILE A 31 5.49 2.16 7.08
C ILE A 31 4.51 2.53 5.96
N GLY A 32 4.28 3.81 5.73
CA GLY A 32 3.40 4.29 4.66
C GLY A 32 3.83 3.84 3.28
N VAL A 33 5.13 3.96 2.96
CA VAL A 33 5.71 3.46 1.70
C VAL A 33 5.52 1.95 1.57
N LEU A 34 5.80 1.18 2.63
CA LEU A 34 5.63 -0.27 2.62
C LEU A 34 4.18 -0.69 2.37
N LEU A 35 3.20 0.03 2.92
CA LEU A 35 1.78 -0.23 2.67
C LEU A 35 1.40 -0.02 1.21
N VAL A 36 1.89 1.07 0.58
CA VAL A 36 1.66 1.33 -0.85
C VAL A 36 2.29 0.23 -1.71
N LEU A 37 3.54 -0.16 -1.41
CA LEU A 37 4.22 -1.25 -2.13
C LEU A 37 3.50 -2.59 -1.96
N ALA A 38 3.00 -2.89 -0.75
CA ALA A 38 2.23 -4.09 -0.48
C ALA A 38 0.92 -4.12 -1.28
N ALA A 39 0.22 -2.98 -1.40
CA ALA A 39 -0.98 -2.84 -2.23
C ALA A 39 -0.69 -3.18 -3.70
N ILE A 40 0.40 -2.60 -4.26
CA ILE A 40 0.84 -2.86 -5.64
C ILE A 40 1.18 -4.34 -5.82
N ALA A 41 2.01 -4.89 -4.95
CA ALA A 41 2.41 -6.29 -5.00
C ALA A 41 1.20 -7.24 -4.93
N TYR A 42 0.22 -6.93 -4.08
CA TYR A 42 -1.01 -7.70 -3.93
C TYR A 42 -1.85 -7.70 -5.22
N VAL A 43 -2.02 -6.55 -5.88
CA VAL A 43 -2.70 -6.46 -7.18
C VAL A 43 -1.96 -7.27 -8.24
N VAL A 44 -0.64 -7.08 -8.36
CA VAL A 44 0.20 -7.79 -9.35
C VAL A 44 0.08 -9.31 -9.17
N ARG A 45 0.20 -9.80 -7.93
CA ARG A 45 0.07 -11.23 -7.63
C ARG A 45 -1.32 -11.75 -7.96
N SER A 46 -2.36 -10.98 -7.65
CA SER A 46 -3.75 -11.35 -7.94
C SER A 46 -4.03 -11.44 -9.45
N VAL A 47 -3.52 -10.49 -10.25
CA VAL A 47 -3.65 -10.51 -11.71
C VAL A 47 -2.87 -11.68 -12.30
N ARG A 48 -1.65 -11.92 -11.82
CA ARG A 48 -0.82 -13.05 -12.29
C ARG A 48 -1.45 -14.41 -11.96
N ALA A 49 -2.07 -14.54 -10.79
CA ALA A 49 -2.78 -15.75 -10.39
C ALA A 49 -3.99 -16.03 -11.30
N ARG A 50 -4.74 -14.98 -11.68
CA ARG A 50 -5.85 -15.10 -12.64
C ARG A 50 -5.40 -15.51 -14.04
N ARG A 51 -4.25 -15.02 -14.52
CA ARG A 51 -3.70 -15.40 -15.83
C ARG A 51 -3.15 -16.83 -15.91
N ARG A 52 -2.86 -17.47 -14.76
CA ARG A 52 -2.34 -18.84 -14.69
C ARG A 52 -3.44 -19.91 -14.60
N ARG A 53 -4.69 -19.49 -14.42
CA ARG A 53 -5.88 -20.35 -14.47
C ARG A 53 -6.54 -20.18 -15.83
#